data_AF-A0A8H6SHN9-F1
#
_entry.id   AF-A0A8H6SHN9-F1
#
_cell.length_a   1.000
_cell.length_b   1.000
_cell.length_c   1.000
_cell.angle_alpha   90.00
_cell.angle_beta   90.00
_cell.angle_gamma   90.00
#
_symmetry.space_group_name_H-M   'P 1'
#
loop_
_entity.id
_entity.type
_entity.pdbx_description
1 polymer ?
#
loop_
_entity_poly.entity_id
_entity_poly.type
_entity_poly.pdbx_seq_one_letter_code
_entity_poly.pdbx_strand_id
1 'polypeptide(L)'
;MAMTRFKLVFFVPATNTGAVLDHLFSRFPQRVGKIGNYERCAFSSRGTGQFRPTTGANPAIGVVGELEHVEEDRVEVLVHDEKPRGRLTAMGTKSTPPSGWVR
;
A
#
# COMPACT_ATOMS: atom_id res chain seq x y z
N MET A 1 -10.86 -15.06 -20.50
CA MET A 1 -11.21 -13.72 -19.99
C MET A 1 -9.93 -12.94 -19.78
N ALA A 2 -9.83 -11.69 -20.24
CA ALA A 2 -8.61 -10.90 -20.08
C ALA A 2 -8.51 -10.36 -18.64
N MET A 3 -7.41 -10.68 -17.95
CA MET A 3 -7.10 -10.10 -16.64
C MET A 3 -6.85 -8.59 -16.80
N THR A 4 -7.56 -7.76 -16.05
CA THR A 4 -7.25 -6.33 -15.98
C THR A 4 -5.99 -6.17 -15.16
N ARG A 5 -5.03 -5.38 -15.65
CA ARG A 5 -3.76 -5.10 -14.95
C ARG A 5 -3.73 -3.65 -14.51
N PHE A 6 -3.33 -3.42 -13.27
CA PHE A 6 -3.05 -2.08 -12.76
C PHE A 6 -1.79 -2.09 -11.90
N LYS A 7 -1.22 -0.90 -11.72
CA LYS A 7 -0.11 -0.67 -10.79
C LYS A 7 -0.70 -0.17 -9.47
N LEU A 8 -0.50 -0.93 -8.40
CA LEU A 8 -0.75 -0.46 -7.04
C LEU A 8 0.46 0.33 -6.59
N VAL A 9 0.26 1.62 -6.29
CA VAL A 9 1.28 2.49 -5.69
C VAL A 9 0.80 2.86 -4.29
N PHE A 10 1.64 2.65 -3.30
CA PHE A 10 1.37 3.02 -1.92
C PHE A 10 2.61 3.59 -1.25
N PHE A 11 2.38 4.34 -0.18
CA PHE A 11 3.43 4.97 0.63
C PHE A 11 3.32 4.41 2.04
N VAL A 12 4.46 4.01 2.59
CA VAL A 12 4.55 3.36 3.89
C VAL A 12 5.80 3.85 4.60
N PRO A 13 5.78 4.06 5.94
CA PRO A 13 6.98 4.29 6.70
C PRO A 13 8.05 3.26 6.36
N ALA A 14 9.27 3.73 6.16
CA ALA A 14 10.42 2.92 5.77
C ALA A 14 10.59 1.63 6.59
N THR A 15 10.28 1.71 7.89
CA THR A 15 10.37 0.60 8.86
C THR A 15 9.35 -0.51 8.62
N ASN A 16 8.27 -0.21 7.92
CA ASN A 16 7.11 -1.09 7.75
C ASN A 16 7.05 -1.71 6.35
N THR A 17 7.86 -1.26 5.39
CA THR A 17 7.85 -1.70 3.99
C THR A 17 7.85 -3.21 3.82
N GLY A 18 8.78 -3.91 4.48
CA GLY A 18 8.91 -5.38 4.36
C GLY A 18 7.66 -6.12 4.80
N ALA A 19 7.10 -5.74 5.94
CA ALA A 19 5.93 -6.42 6.49
C ALA A 19 4.63 -6.13 5.73
N VAL A 20 4.48 -4.95 5.10
CA VAL A 20 3.36 -4.72 4.16
C VAL A 20 3.48 -5.62 2.93
N LEU A 21 4.67 -5.68 2.33
CA LEU A 21 4.91 -6.50 1.14
C LEU A 21 4.67 -7.98 1.44
N ASP A 22 5.18 -8.48 2.56
CA ASP A 22 4.98 -9.86 3.00
C ASP A 22 3.51 -10.19 3.19
N HIS A 23 2.75 -9.28 3.81
CA HIS A 23 1.31 -9.42 3.96
C HIS A 23 0.61 -9.48 2.60
N LEU A 24 0.90 -8.55 1.69
CA LEU A 24 0.29 -8.48 0.37
C LEU A 24 0.55 -9.75 -0.45
N PHE A 25 1.80 -10.21 -0.47
CA PHE A 25 2.20 -11.39 -1.22
C PHE A 25 1.65 -12.68 -0.61
N SER A 26 1.62 -12.81 0.71
CA SER A 26 1.04 -13.98 1.38
C SER A 26 -0.48 -14.06 1.16
N ARG A 27 -1.15 -12.90 1.16
CA ARG A 27 -2.61 -12.83 1.02
C ARG A 27 -3.08 -13.02 -0.43
N PHE A 28 -2.30 -12.54 -1.40
CA PHE A 28 -2.69 -12.50 -2.82
C PHE A 28 -1.58 -12.99 -3.78
N PRO A 29 -1.00 -14.18 -3.57
CA PRO A 29 0.22 -14.64 -4.27
C PRO A 29 0.06 -14.77 -5.80
N GLN A 30 -1.15 -15.05 -6.28
CA GLN A 30 -1.44 -15.21 -7.72
C GLN A 30 -1.80 -13.89 -8.42
N ARG A 31 -2.05 -12.82 -7.64
CA ARG A 31 -2.57 -11.56 -8.17
C ARG A 31 -1.59 -10.40 -8.00
N VAL A 32 -0.91 -10.32 -6.87
CA VAL A 32 -0.04 -9.19 -6.51
C VAL A 32 1.42 -9.60 -6.68
N GLY A 33 2.17 -8.86 -7.50
CA GLY A 33 3.59 -9.10 -7.70
C GLY A 33 3.94 -10.38 -8.46
N LYS A 34 2.98 -10.98 -9.19
CA LYS A 34 3.24 -12.09 -10.11
C LYS A 34 3.53 -11.54 -11.51
N ILE A 35 4.67 -11.87 -12.09
CA ILE A 35 5.05 -11.46 -13.46
C ILE A 35 5.68 -12.67 -14.14
N GLY A 36 4.95 -13.36 -15.02
CA GLY A 36 5.44 -14.61 -15.63
C GLY A 36 5.83 -15.63 -14.56
N ASN A 37 7.07 -16.11 -14.60
CA ASN A 37 7.63 -17.06 -13.63
C ASN A 37 8.17 -16.40 -12.36
N TYR A 38 8.05 -15.09 -12.21
CA TYR A 38 8.49 -14.34 -11.04
C TYR A 38 7.31 -14.09 -10.09
N GLU A 39 7.58 -14.14 -8.79
CA GLU A 39 6.64 -13.82 -7.72
C GLU A 39 7.25 -12.80 -6.75
N ARG A 40 6.39 -12.19 -5.93
CA ARG A 40 6.80 -11.17 -4.94
C ARG A 40 7.52 -9.96 -5.57
N CYS A 41 7.19 -9.64 -6.82
CA CYS A 41 7.78 -8.50 -7.52
C CYS A 41 7.24 -7.17 -6.98
N ALA A 42 8.13 -6.32 -6.47
CA ALA A 42 7.86 -4.94 -6.10
C ALA A 42 9.04 -4.05 -6.50
N PHE A 43 8.75 -2.78 -6.75
CA PHE A 43 9.76 -1.73 -6.81
C PHE A 43 9.54 -0.77 -5.65
N SER A 44 10.59 -0.38 -4.95
CA SER A 44 10.53 0.61 -3.88
C SER A 44 11.52 1.74 -4.12
N SER A 45 11.11 2.95 -3.77
CA SER A 45 11.97 4.14 -3.78
C SER A 45 11.76 4.92 -2.48
N ARG A 46 12.87 5.24 -1.81
CA ARG A 46 12.90 6.00 -0.57
C ARG A 46 12.66 7.48 -0.85
N GLY A 47 11.85 8.13 -0.02
CA GLY A 47 11.58 9.56 -0.09
C GLY A 47 11.03 10.13 1.21
N THR A 48 10.65 11.41 1.17
CA THR A 48 10.02 12.11 2.29
C THR A 48 8.57 12.39 1.96
N GLY A 49 7.65 11.84 2.76
CA GLY A 49 6.24 12.12 2.68
C GLY A 49 5.85 13.27 3.61
N GLN A 50 5.06 14.22 3.10
CA GLN A 50 4.61 15.41 3.83
C GLN A 50 3.08 15.39 3.99
N PHE A 51 2.60 15.65 5.21
CA PHE A 51 1.17 15.73 5.49
C PHE A 51 0.91 16.61 6.73
N ARG A 52 -0.33 17.07 6.88
CA ARG A 52 -0.78 17.82 8.06
C ARG A 52 -2.08 17.20 8.55
N PRO A 53 -2.08 16.42 9.65
CA PRO A 53 -3.30 15.82 10.15
C PRO A 53 -4.30 16.93 10.54
N THR A 54 -5.55 16.82 10.11
CA THR A 54 -6.61 17.79 10.43
C THR A 54 -7.42 17.32 11.63
N THR A 55 -8.26 18.21 12.19
CA THR A 55 -9.19 17.86 13.27
C THR A 55 -10.02 16.63 12.88
N GLY A 56 -10.05 15.62 13.78
CA GLY A 56 -10.71 14.34 13.54
C GLY A 56 -9.83 13.24 12.93
N ALA A 57 -8.58 13.56 12.54
CA ALA A 57 -7.60 12.53 12.21
C ALA A 57 -7.14 11.78 13.48
N ASN A 58 -6.89 10.48 13.36
CA ASN A 58 -6.25 9.67 14.40
C ASN A 58 -4.91 9.15 13.87
N PRO A 59 -3.89 10.03 13.76
CA PRO A 59 -2.70 9.68 13.03
C PRO A 59 -1.86 8.67 13.80
N ALA A 60 -1.29 7.70 13.09
CA ALA A 60 -0.28 6.83 13.67
C ALA A 60 1.05 7.57 13.90
N ILE A 61 1.30 8.61 13.09
CA ILE A 61 2.51 9.42 13.14
C ILE A 61 2.10 10.90 13.03
N GLY A 62 2.59 11.71 13.97
CA GLY A 62 2.46 13.17 13.93
C GLY A 62 1.33 13.74 14.79
N VAL A 63 1.21 15.07 14.75
CA VAL A 63 0.30 15.84 15.61
C VAL A 63 -0.76 16.57 14.77
N VAL A 64 -2.02 16.52 15.22
CA VAL A 64 -3.11 17.26 14.59
C VAL A 64 -2.82 18.75 14.58
N GLY A 65 -2.90 19.34 13.38
CA GLY A 65 -2.63 20.75 13.15
C GLY A 65 -1.18 21.07 12.80
N GLU A 66 -0.25 20.12 12.86
CA GLU A 66 1.17 20.34 12.56
C GLU A 66 1.59 19.73 11.23
N LEU A 67 2.57 20.36 10.56
CA LEU A 67 3.13 19.84 9.32
C LEU A 67 4.19 18.79 9.62
N GLU A 68 3.95 17.57 9.16
CA GLU A 68 4.77 16.40 9.44
C GLU A 68 5.56 15.97 8.20
N HIS A 69 6.79 15.53 8.43
CA HIS A 69 7.66 14.95 7.42
C HIS A 69 8.13 13.58 7.90
N VAL A 70 7.90 12.55 7.09
CA VAL A 70 8.22 11.17 7.45
C VAL A 70 8.99 10.53 6.32
N GLU A 71 10.04 9.78 6.67
CA GLU A 71 10.77 8.96 5.72
C GLU A 71 9.94 7.72 5.33
N GLU A 72 9.69 7.58 4.04
CA GLU A 72 8.81 6.55 3.50
C GLU A 72 9.38 5.89 2.26
N ASP A 73 8.90 4.67 2.01
CA ASP A 73 9.06 4.04 0.71
C ASP A 73 7.78 4.24 -0.12
N ARG A 74 7.95 4.79 -1.32
CA ARG A 74 6.98 4.65 -2.42
C ARG A 74 7.16 3.26 -3.00
N VAL A 75 6.19 2.40 -2.78
CA VAL A 75 6.20 1.02 -3.26
C VAL A 75 5.22 0.86 -4.41
N GLU A 76 5.68 0.21 -5.48
CA GLU A 76 4.89 -0.05 -6.66
C GLU A 76 4.85 -1.54 -7.02
N VAL A 77 3.65 -2.08 -7.16
CA VAL A 77 3.42 -3.52 -7.43
C VAL A 77 2.42 -3.70 -8.56
N LEU A 78 2.67 -4.67 -9.44
CA LEU A 78 1.69 -5.05 -10.47
C LEU A 78 0.60 -5.92 -9.83
N VAL A 79 -0.66 -5.61 -10.15
CA VAL A 79 -1.82 -6.40 -9.70
C VAL A 79 -2.64 -6.86 -10.89
N HIS A 80 -2.94 -8.16 -10.92
CA HIS A 80 -3.88 -8.77 -11.86
C HIS A 80 -5.25 -8.91 -11.20
N ASP A 81 -6.29 -8.39 -11.86
CA ASP A 81 -7.67 -8.48 -11.41
C ASP A 81 -8.52 -9.26 -12.40
N GLU A 82 -9.37 -10.13 -11.87
CA GLU A 82 -10.21 -11.03 -12.64
C GLU A 82 -11.54 -10.39 -13.03
N LYS A 83 -11.90 -9.25 -12.42
CA LYS A 83 -13.16 -8.54 -12.68
C LYS A 83 -12.95 -7.31 -13.56
N PRO A 84 -13.64 -7.18 -14.71
CA PRO A 84 -13.56 -5.99 -15.53
C PRO A 84 -14.32 -4.84 -14.87
N ARG A 85 -13.66 -3.68 -14.79
CA ARG A 85 -14.18 -2.31 -14.67
C ARG A 85 -15.49 -2.14 -13.88
N GLY A 86 -15.36 -1.77 -12.60
CA GLY A 86 -16.47 -1.23 -11.83
C GLY A 86 -16.25 -1.46 -10.35
N ARG A 87 -15.66 -0.45 -9.69
CA ARG A 87 -15.35 -0.46 -8.25
C ARG A 87 -14.20 -1.41 -7.90
N LEU A 88 -13.01 -0.82 -7.70
CA LEU A 88 -12.20 -1.25 -6.59
C LEU A 88 -13.10 -1.08 -5.36
N THR A 89 -13.82 -2.12 -4.95
CA THR A 89 -13.93 -2.37 -3.51
C THR A 89 -12.48 -2.44 -3.09
N ALA A 90 -11.96 -1.30 -2.61
CA ALA A 90 -10.71 -1.21 -1.88
C ALA A 90 -10.58 -2.53 -1.16
N MET A 91 -9.56 -3.33 -1.48
CA MET A 91 -9.34 -4.65 -0.87
C MET A 91 -9.68 -4.47 0.59
N GLY A 92 -10.84 -4.98 0.99
CA GLY A 92 -11.52 -4.45 2.15
C GLY A 92 -10.61 -4.69 3.33
N THR A 93 -9.97 -3.63 3.80
CA THR A 93 -9.43 -3.54 5.15
C THR A 93 -10.64 -3.52 6.09
N LYS A 94 -11.46 -4.58 6.06
CA LYS A 94 -12.23 -5.03 7.21
C LYS A 94 -11.31 -5.69 8.24
N SER A 95 -10.02 -5.81 7.96
CA SER A 95 -9.01 -5.59 8.98
C SER A 95 -8.68 -4.11 8.96
N THR A 96 -9.09 -3.36 9.98
CA THR A 96 -8.35 -2.15 10.36
C THR A 96 -6.88 -2.46 10.14
N PRO A 97 -6.12 -1.73 9.30
CA PRO A 97 -4.67 -1.91 9.30
C PRO A 97 -4.27 -1.85 10.79
N PRO A 98 -3.50 -2.81 11.33
CA PRO A 98 -3.07 -2.73 12.73
C PRO A 98 -2.66 -1.29 13.02
N SER A 99 -3.22 -0.67 14.06
CA SER A 99 -2.97 0.75 14.37
C SER A 99 -1.48 1.04 14.21
N GLY A 100 -1.08 1.72 13.12
CA GLY A 100 0.33 1.81 12.71
C GLY A 100 0.67 1.73 11.20
N TRP A 101 -0.20 1.23 10.30
CA TRP A 101 0.18 1.09 8.86
C TRP A 101 -0.29 2.20 7.94
N VAL A 102 -1.15 3.09 8.42
CA VAL A 102 -1.61 4.25 7.66
C VAL A 102 -1.41 5.46 8.55
N ARG A 103 -0.86 6.53 7.96
CA ARG A 103 -0.64 7.82 8.62
C ARG A 103 -1.86 8.30 9.35
#